data_AF-A0AAD7D300-F1
#
_entry.id   AF-A0AAD7D300-F1
#
_cell.length_a   1.000
_cell.length_b   1.000
_cell.length_c   1.000
_cell.angle_alpha   90.00
_cell.angle_beta   90.00
_cell.angle_gamma   90.00
#
_symmetry.space_group_name_H-M   'P 1'
#
loop_
_entity.id
_entity.type
_entity.pdbx_description
1 polymer ?
#
loop_
_entity_poly.entity_id
_entity_poly.type
_entity_poly.pdbx_seq_one_letter_code
_entity_poly.pdbx_strand_id
1 'polypeptide(L)'
;MDNHRPGLDIAPFYNICPDKNVPVILLFTKYEAFRRNVQIDLDPEEEAEDLEDLQCRADRECQEIFDTQYLSRIGETPFVRLEGMDKPSQPCDELLKATMEALNPSAVGLMLLTVQKENLKLSIRHAVKQEKNEGKFHQWVFGWISHALGGWHS
;
A
#
# COMPACT_ATOMS: atom_id res chain seq x y z
N MET A 1 -17.79 6.05 -25.39
CA MET A 1 -17.52 6.33 -23.96
C MET A 1 -16.05 6.08 -23.75
N ASP A 2 -15.30 7.04 -23.22
CA ASP A 2 -13.86 6.90 -23.00
C ASP A 2 -13.59 5.95 -21.84
N ASN A 3 -13.58 4.65 -22.15
CA ASN A 3 -13.23 3.55 -21.22
C ASN A 3 -11.71 3.42 -21.05
N HIS A 4 -10.97 4.52 -21.21
CA HIS A 4 -9.53 4.52 -21.00
C HIS A 4 -9.27 4.39 -19.51
N ARG A 5 -8.88 3.18 -19.10
CA ARG A 5 -8.41 2.92 -17.75
C ARG A 5 -7.20 3.85 -17.50
N PRO A 6 -7.17 4.58 -16.39
CA PRO A 6 -6.04 5.44 -16.09
C PRO A 6 -4.76 4.60 -16.07
N GLY A 7 -3.69 5.13 -16.66
CA GLY A 7 -2.39 4.47 -16.68
C GLY A 7 -1.94 4.13 -15.25
N LEU A 8 -1.36 2.95 -15.09
CA LEU A 8 -0.88 2.48 -13.80
C LEU A 8 0.47 3.14 -13.49
N ASP A 9 0.48 4.08 -12.56
CA ASP A 9 1.69 4.71 -12.03
C ASP A 9 1.77 4.45 -10.52
N ILE A 10 2.80 3.70 -10.12
CA ILE A 10 3.08 3.37 -8.72
C ILE A 10 4.07 4.35 -8.07
N ALA A 11 4.68 5.27 -8.84
CA ALA A 11 5.60 6.27 -8.32
C ALA A 11 4.98 7.16 -7.22
N PRO A 12 3.70 7.60 -7.31
CA PRO A 12 3.07 8.36 -6.24
C PRO A 12 3.00 7.60 -4.91
N PHE A 13 2.84 6.28 -4.94
CA PHE A 13 2.81 5.45 -3.73
C PHE A 13 4.18 5.37 -3.05
N TYR A 14 5.26 5.22 -3.83
CA TYR A 14 6.61 5.24 -3.26
C TYR A 14 7.00 6.60 -2.68
N ASN A 15 6.45 7.69 -3.20
CA ASN A 15 6.66 9.03 -2.62
C ASN A 15 6.00 9.19 -1.24
N ILE A 16 4.90 8.47 -0.99
CA ILE A 16 4.20 8.49 0.32
C ILE A 16 4.92 7.59 1.34
N CYS A 17 5.52 6.48 0.89
CA CYS A 17 6.28 5.56 1.73
C CYS A 17 7.70 5.34 1.16
N PRO A 18 8.61 6.32 1.32
CA PRO A 18 9.95 6.25 0.74
C PRO A 18 10.78 5.09 1.29
N ASP A 19 10.51 4.70 2.53
CA ASP A 19 11.21 3.62 3.22
C ASP A 19 10.83 2.23 2.68
N LYS A 20 9.78 2.11 1.85
CA LYS A 20 9.25 0.85 1.31
C LYS A 20 8.97 -0.24 2.36
N ASN A 21 8.77 0.14 3.62
CA ASN A 21 8.57 -0.79 4.73
C ASN A 21 7.19 -1.47 4.74
N VAL A 22 6.30 -1.09 3.82
CA VAL A 22 4.96 -1.64 3.70
C VAL A 22 4.88 -2.48 2.42
N PRO A 23 4.54 -3.78 2.51
CA PRO A 23 4.33 -4.60 1.32
C PRO A 23 3.12 -4.06 0.55
N VAL A 24 3.28 -3.90 -0.78
CA VAL A 24 2.24 -3.40 -1.69
C VAL A 24 1.84 -4.53 -2.63
N ILE A 25 0.53 -4.71 -2.81
CA ILE A 25 -0.06 -5.67 -3.76
C ILE A 25 -0.99 -4.88 -4.66
N LEU A 26 -0.88 -5.08 -5.97
CA LEU A 26 -1.72 -4.41 -6.94
C LEU A 26 -2.97 -5.22 -7.23
N LEU A 27 -4.13 -4.59 -7.14
CA LEU A 27 -5.41 -5.23 -7.38
C LEU A 27 -6.03 -4.72 -8.67
N PHE A 28 -6.11 -5.60 -9.67
CA PHE A 28 -6.78 -5.30 -10.93
C PHE A 28 -8.25 -5.71 -10.83
N THR A 29 -9.09 -4.76 -10.40
CA THR A 29 -10.54 -4.96 -10.30
C THR A 29 -11.23 -4.81 -11.66
N LYS A 30 -12.40 -5.47 -11.80
CA LYS A 30 -13.24 -5.43 -13.02
C LYS A 30 -12.51 -5.92 -14.28
N TYR A 31 -11.64 -6.94 -14.13
CA TYR A 31 -10.88 -7.48 -15.25
C TYR A 31 -11.79 -8.04 -16.36
N GLU A 32 -12.95 -8.59 -15.99
CA GLU A 32 -13.99 -9.02 -16.93
C GLU A 32 -14.52 -7.92 -17.88
N ALA A 33 -14.61 -6.68 -17.40
CA ALA A 33 -15.06 -5.55 -18.21
C ALA A 33 -13.97 -5.13 -19.20
N PHE A 34 -12.70 -5.21 -18.77
CA PHE A 34 -11.55 -5.01 -19.66
C PHE A 34 -11.52 -6.06 -20.76
N ARG A 35 -11.66 -7.35 -20.41
CA ARG A 35 -11.70 -8.46 -21.37
C ARG A 35 -12.82 -8.31 -22.39
N ARG A 36 -14.02 -7.94 -21.93
CA ARG A 36 -15.17 -7.70 -22.81
C ARG A 36 -14.91 -6.55 -23.80
N ASN A 37 -14.25 -5.48 -23.37
CA ASN A 37 -13.95 -4.36 -24.26
C ASN A 37 -12.97 -4.77 -25.36
N VAL A 38 -11.90 -5.49 -25.01
CA VAL A 38 -10.94 -6.02 -26.00
C VAL A 38 -11.62 -6.96 -26.99
N GLN A 39 -12.54 -7.80 -26.51
CA GLN A 39 -13.32 -8.67 -27.39
C GLN A 39 -14.22 -7.90 -28.36
N ILE A 40 -14.85 -6.80 -27.90
CA ILE A 40 -15.66 -5.93 -28.77
C ILE A 40 -14.78 -5.21 -29.80
N ASP A 41 -13.58 -4.77 -29.42
CA ASP A 41 -12.65 -4.09 -30.32
C ASP A 41 -12.07 -5.01 -31.41
N LEU A 42 -12.11 -6.33 -31.18
CA LEU A 42 -11.67 -7.34 -32.15
C LEU A 42 -12.73 -7.69 -33.22
N ASP A 43 -13.97 -7.19 -33.09
CA ASP A 43 -15.07 -7.53 -33.98
C ASP A 43 -15.55 -6.31 -34.80
N PRO A 44 -15.38 -6.32 -36.13
CA PRO A 44 -16.60 -6.14 -36.92
C PRO A 44 -16.75 -6.96 -38.22
N GLU A 45 -15.74 -7.67 -38.75
CA GLU A 45 -15.81 -8.17 -40.14
C GLU A 45 -15.18 -9.54 -40.46
N GLU A 46 -14.58 -10.28 -39.51
CA GLU A 46 -14.00 -11.60 -39.84
C GLU A 46 -15.04 -12.72 -39.70
N GLU A 47 -15.32 -13.35 -40.84
CA GLU A 47 -16.30 -14.42 -41.04
C GLU A 47 -16.18 -15.54 -39.99
N ALA A 48 -17.25 -15.73 -39.21
CA ALA A 48 -17.62 -16.97 -38.53
C ALA A 48 -16.45 -17.83 -38.03
N GLU A 49 -15.59 -17.28 -37.18
CA GLU A 49 -14.71 -18.08 -36.33
C GLU A 49 -15.55 -18.67 -35.18
N ASP A 50 -15.26 -19.91 -34.80
CA ASP A 50 -15.91 -20.56 -33.66
C ASP A 50 -15.72 -19.68 -32.41
N LEU A 51 -16.73 -19.64 -31.52
CA LEU A 51 -16.70 -18.82 -30.30
C LEU A 51 -15.45 -19.04 -29.44
N GLU A 52 -14.87 -20.25 -29.52
CA GLU A 52 -13.65 -20.65 -28.82
C GLU A 52 -12.40 -19.93 -29.37
N ASP A 53 -12.28 -19.78 -30.69
CA ASP A 53 -11.15 -19.12 -31.34
C ASP A 53 -11.15 -17.61 -31.08
N LEU A 54 -12.33 -16.99 -31.17
CA LEU A 54 -12.53 -15.58 -30.78
C LEU A 54 -12.14 -15.34 -29.32
N GLN A 55 -12.47 -16.27 -28.43
CA GLN A 55 -12.13 -16.17 -27.02
C GLN A 55 -10.62 -16.32 -26.78
N CYS A 56 -9.95 -17.24 -27.49
CA CYS A 56 -8.50 -17.39 -27.45
C CYS A 56 -7.77 -16.14 -27.96
N ARG A 57 -8.26 -15.53 -29.06
CA ARG A 57 -7.71 -14.27 -29.60
C ARG A 57 -7.88 -13.12 -28.61
N ALA A 58 -9.08 -12.97 -28.06
CA ALA A 58 -9.38 -11.95 -27.06
C ALA A 58 -8.49 -12.11 -25.82
N ASP A 59 -8.24 -13.33 -25.36
CA ASP A 59 -7.38 -13.58 -24.20
C ASP A 59 -5.92 -13.23 -24.48
N ARG A 60 -5.43 -13.54 -25.69
CA ARG A 60 -4.08 -13.18 -26.11
C ARG A 60 -3.90 -11.66 -26.18
N GLU A 61 -4.81 -10.97 -26.84
CA GLU A 61 -4.80 -9.50 -26.95
C GLU A 61 -4.95 -8.83 -25.59
N CYS A 62 -5.81 -9.35 -24.73
CA CYS A 62 -5.92 -8.88 -23.34
C CYS A 62 -4.59 -9.00 -22.61
N GLN A 63 -3.90 -10.14 -22.74
CA GLN A 63 -2.63 -10.39 -22.09
C GLN A 63 -1.53 -9.47 -22.66
N GLU A 64 -1.46 -9.28 -23.97
CA GLU A 64 -0.49 -8.38 -24.62
C GLU A 64 -0.69 -6.92 -24.20
N ILE A 65 -1.93 -6.44 -24.16
CA ILE A 65 -2.28 -5.11 -23.68
C ILE A 65 -1.93 -5.00 -22.18
N PHE A 66 -2.26 -6.02 -21.40
CA PHE A 66 -1.97 -6.06 -19.98
C PHE A 66 -0.47 -5.95 -19.71
N ASP A 67 0.33 -6.74 -20.42
CA ASP A 67 1.78 -6.79 -20.28
C ASP A 67 2.44 -5.48 -20.73
N THR A 68 2.03 -4.98 -21.89
CA THR A 68 2.64 -3.79 -22.49
C THR A 68 2.26 -2.51 -21.75
N GLN A 69 0.99 -2.35 -21.35
CA GLN A 69 0.49 -1.10 -20.80
C GLN A 69 0.53 -1.04 -19.27
N TYR A 70 0.42 -2.16 -18.58
CA TYR A 70 0.31 -2.21 -17.12
C TYR A 70 1.52 -2.90 -16.48
N LEU A 71 1.88 -4.11 -16.91
CA LEU A 71 2.96 -4.88 -16.30
C LEU A 71 4.32 -4.21 -16.46
N SER A 72 4.59 -3.64 -17.64
CA SER A 72 5.81 -2.88 -17.94
C SER A 72 6.05 -1.70 -16.98
N ARG A 73 4.99 -1.17 -16.36
CA ARG A 73 5.03 0.01 -15.48
C ARG A 73 5.17 -0.32 -14.01
N ILE A 74 4.85 -1.55 -13.61
CA ILE A 74 4.79 -1.96 -12.20
C ILE A 74 5.97 -2.81 -11.73
N GLY A 75 6.83 -3.22 -12.65
CA GLY A 75 8.04 -4.01 -12.36
C GLY A 75 7.69 -5.33 -11.67
N GLU A 76 8.47 -5.70 -10.66
CA GLU A 76 8.31 -6.97 -9.91
C GLU A 76 7.23 -6.91 -8.81
N THR A 77 6.36 -5.89 -8.82
CA THR A 77 5.33 -5.75 -7.79
C THR A 77 4.29 -6.86 -7.92
N PRO A 78 3.99 -7.62 -6.84
CA PRO A 78 2.98 -8.66 -6.90
C PRO A 78 1.61 -8.06 -7.21
N PHE A 79 0.85 -8.74 -8.06
CA PHE A 79 -0.47 -8.30 -8.48
C PHE A 79 -1.46 -9.45 -8.56
N VAL A 80 -2.74 -9.12 -8.48
CA VAL A 80 -3.86 -10.06 -8.56
C VAL A 80 -4.92 -9.50 -9.49
N ARG A 81 -5.43 -10.34 -10.38
CA ARG A 81 -6.57 -10.03 -11.25
C ARG A 81 -7.83 -10.53 -10.58
N LEU A 82 -8.73 -9.61 -10.23
CA LEU A 82 -9.98 -9.95 -9.58
C LEU A 82 -11.11 -10.00 -10.63
N GLU A 83 -11.68 -11.18 -10.77
CA GLU A 83 -12.83 -11.49 -11.64
C GLU A 83 -14.03 -11.90 -10.79
N GLY A 84 -15.25 -11.66 -11.28
CA GLY A 84 -16.47 -12.16 -10.64
C GLY A 84 -16.75 -11.59 -9.26
N MET A 85 -16.23 -10.39 -8.95
CA MET A 85 -16.40 -9.71 -7.66
C MET A 85 -17.86 -9.36 -7.33
N ASP A 86 -18.77 -9.52 -8.30
CA ASP A 86 -20.22 -9.44 -8.16
C ASP A 86 -20.83 -10.68 -7.48
N LYS A 87 -20.08 -11.79 -7.37
CA LYS A 87 -20.54 -13.05 -6.79
C LYS A 87 -20.16 -13.14 -5.31
N PRO A 88 -21.11 -13.47 -4.41
CA PRO A 88 -20.86 -13.50 -2.96
C PRO A 88 -19.96 -14.65 -2.48
N SER A 89 -19.62 -15.61 -3.35
CA SER A 89 -18.83 -16.80 -3.02
C SER A 89 -17.53 -16.91 -3.84
N GLN A 90 -17.00 -15.79 -4.34
CA GLN A 90 -15.76 -15.80 -5.11
C GLN A 90 -14.59 -16.19 -4.18
N PRO A 91 -13.87 -17.30 -4.48
CA PRO A 91 -12.72 -17.70 -3.68
C PRO A 91 -11.59 -16.70 -3.89
N CYS A 92 -11.28 -15.93 -2.84
CA CYS A 92 -10.16 -14.97 -2.81
C CYS A 92 -8.79 -15.65 -2.68
N ASP A 93 -8.64 -16.90 -3.13
CA ASP A 93 -7.45 -17.72 -2.90
C ASP A 93 -6.21 -17.10 -3.55
N GLU A 94 -6.35 -16.52 -4.74
CA GLU A 94 -5.25 -15.81 -5.42
C GLU A 94 -4.83 -14.55 -4.66
N LEU A 95 -5.80 -13.81 -4.11
CA LEU A 95 -5.53 -12.65 -3.27
C LEU A 95 -4.85 -13.05 -1.96
N LEU A 96 -5.34 -14.11 -1.31
CA LEU A 96 -4.73 -14.67 -0.11
C LEU A 96 -3.30 -15.13 -0.39
N LYS A 97 -3.07 -15.83 -1.49
CA LYS A 97 -1.74 -16.29 -1.92
C LYS A 97 -0.79 -15.12 -2.17
N ALA A 98 -1.19 -14.13 -2.97
CA ALA A 98 -0.37 -12.95 -3.22
C ALA A 98 -0.10 -12.16 -1.93
N THR A 99 -1.06 -12.14 -1.00
CA THR A 99 -0.88 -11.53 0.33
C THR A 99 0.14 -12.30 1.16
N MET A 100 0.10 -13.63 1.17
CA MET A 100 1.10 -14.45 1.85
C MET A 100 2.50 -14.28 1.25
N GLU A 101 2.62 -14.19 -0.07
CA GLU A 101 3.90 -13.95 -0.76
C GLU A 101 4.46 -12.56 -0.45
N ALA A 102 3.61 -11.55 -0.40
CA ALA A 102 3.99 -10.19 -0.01
C ALA A 102 4.36 -10.09 1.48
N LEU A 103 3.72 -10.88 2.35
CA LEU A 103 4.02 -11.04 3.77
C LEU A 103 5.12 -12.08 4.03
N ASN A 104 6.18 -12.07 3.22
CA ASN A 104 7.33 -12.93 3.47
C ASN A 104 7.99 -12.62 4.85
N PRO A 105 8.78 -13.54 5.42
CA PRO A 105 9.38 -13.36 6.75
C PRO A 105 10.17 -12.06 6.91
N SER A 106 10.81 -11.58 5.84
CA SER A 106 11.54 -10.31 5.85
C SER A 106 10.60 -9.12 5.98
N ALA A 107 9.48 -9.10 5.24
CA ALA A 107 8.46 -8.06 5.34
C ALA A 107 7.83 -8.03 6.74
N VAL A 108 7.50 -9.20 7.30
CA VAL A 108 6.98 -9.31 8.68
C VAL A 108 8.02 -8.83 9.69
N GLY A 109 9.28 -9.22 9.52
CA GLY A 109 10.39 -8.77 10.37
C GLY A 109 10.56 -7.24 10.33
N LEU A 110 10.53 -6.64 9.14
CA LEU A 110 10.56 -5.19 8.97
C LEU A 110 9.35 -4.50 9.62
N MET A 111 8.16 -5.08 9.50
CA MET A 111 6.95 -4.54 10.13
C MET A 111 7.09 -4.52 11.66
N LEU A 112 7.59 -5.63 12.24
CA LEU A 112 7.86 -5.74 13.67
C LEU A 112 8.95 -4.76 14.13
N LEU A 113 10.07 -4.67 13.41
CA LEU A 113 11.15 -3.74 13.70
C LEU A 113 10.70 -2.28 13.63
N THR A 114 9.84 -1.94 12.66
CA THR A 114 9.30 -0.58 12.50
C THR A 114 8.41 -0.21 13.67
N VAL A 115 7.54 -1.12 14.14
CA VAL A 115 6.72 -0.91 15.34
C VAL A 115 7.60 -0.72 16.58
N GLN A 116 8.62 -1.56 16.76
CA GLN A 116 9.54 -1.42 17.89
C GLN A 116 10.33 -0.10 17.84
N LYS A 117 10.77 0.32 16.65
CA LYS A 117 11.47 1.59 16.44
C LYS A 117 10.59 2.80 16.79
N GLU A 118 9.35 2.83 16.34
CA GLU A 118 8.43 3.94 16.67
C GLU A 118 8.03 3.92 18.15
N ASN A 119 7.82 2.75 18.75
CA ASN A 119 7.59 2.63 20.19
C ASN A 119 8.77 3.18 21.00
N LEU A 120 10.01 2.80 20.64
CA LEU A 120 11.21 3.30 21.30
C LEU A 120 11.34 4.83 21.17
N LYS A 121 11.08 5.37 19.97
CA LYS A 121 11.09 6.82 19.69
C LYS A 121 10.03 7.57 20.51
N LEU A 122 8.87 6.97 20.74
CA LEU A 122 7.83 7.53 21.62
C LEU A 122 8.25 7.47 23.09
N SER A 123 8.86 6.37 23.54
CA SER A 123 9.38 6.21 24.91
C SER A 123 10.47 7.24 25.22
N ILE A 124 11.44 7.43 24.31
CA ILE A 124 12.48 8.45 24.46
C ILE A 124 11.86 9.85 24.53
N ARG A 125 10.89 10.16 23.65
CA ARG A 125 10.19 11.46 23.67
C ARG A 125 9.44 11.71 24.99
N HIS A 126 8.85 10.67 25.59
CA HIS A 126 8.21 10.79 26.90
C HIS A 126 9.22 11.01 28.01
N ALA A 127 10.31 10.23 28.05
CA ALA A 127 11.37 10.37 29.05
C ALA A 127 11.97 11.77 29.05
N VAL A 128 12.32 12.31 27.87
CA VAL A 128 12.85 13.68 27.73
C VAL A 128 11.84 14.75 28.19
N LYS A 129 10.55 14.54 27.96
CA LYS A 129 9.51 15.47 28.44
C LYS A 129 9.37 15.42 29.97
N GLN A 130 9.48 14.24 30.57
CA GLN A 130 9.44 14.08 32.03
C GLN A 130 10.64 14.77 32.70
N GLU A 131 11.87 14.50 32.23
CA GLU A 131 13.07 15.17 32.79
C GLU A 131 12.99 16.70 32.69
N LYS A 132 12.50 17.24 31.56
CA LYS A 132 12.31 18.69 31.43
C LYS A 132 11.28 19.25 32.41
N ASN A 133 10.24 18.50 32.72
CA ASN A 133 9.21 18.92 33.67
C ASN A 133 9.73 18.83 35.12
N GLU A 134 10.49 17.79 35.45
CA GLU A 134 11.15 17.64 36.76
C GLU A 134 12.22 18.72 36.98
N GLY A 135 13.03 19.02 35.97
CA GLY A 135 14.00 20.12 36.02
C GLY A 135 13.35 21.48 36.24
N LYS A 136 12.21 21.76 35.58
CA LYS A 136 11.41 22.96 35.83
C LYS A 136 10.80 22.98 37.23
N PHE A 137 10.34 21.84 37.73
CA PHE A 137 9.82 21.72 39.10
C PHE A 137 10.91 21.99 40.14
N HIS A 138 12.10 21.39 39.98
CA HIS A 138 13.25 21.67 40.85
C HIS A 138 13.66 23.15 40.79
N GLN A 139 13.74 23.74 39.60
CA GLN A 139 14.07 25.16 39.44
C GLN A 139 13.03 26.07 40.10
N TRP A 140 11.73 25.71 40.02
CA TRP A 140 10.65 26.42 40.69
C TRP A 140 10.76 26.31 42.22
N VAL A 141 11.00 25.10 42.76
CA VAL A 141 11.18 24.87 44.20
C VAL A 141 12.39 25.63 44.75
N PHE A 142 13.55 25.58 44.08
CA PHE A 142 14.74 26.32 44.50
C PHE A 142 14.53 27.84 44.44
N GLY A 143 13.85 28.35 43.40
CA GLY A 143 13.48 29.75 43.33
C GLY A 143 12.59 30.20 44.49
N TRP A 144 11.60 29.38 44.85
CA TRP A 144 10.68 29.64 45.96
C TRP A 144 11.40 29.66 47.32
N ILE A 145 12.27 28.67 47.57
CA ILE A 145 13.07 28.57 48.81
C ILE A 145 14.02 29.77 48.94
N SER A 146 14.69 30.17 47.85
CA SER A 146 15.61 31.30 47.85
C SER A 146 14.90 32.63 48.14
N HIS A 147 13.69 32.81 47.61
CA HIS A 147 12.86 33.99 47.89
C HIS A 147 12.33 34.02 49.34
N ALA A 148 12.02 32.86 49.92
CA ALA A 148 11.56 32.75 51.31
C ALA A 148 12.69 32.99 52.33
N LEU A 149 13.91 32.52 52.05
CA LEU A 149 15.07 32.69 52.93
C LEU A 149 15.74 34.07 52.80
N GLY A 150 15.70 34.70 51.62
CA GLY A 150 16.21 36.05 51.40
C GLY A 150 15.43 37.16 52.12
N GLY A 151 14.19 36.87 52.56
CA GLY A 151 13.37 37.81 53.33
C GLY A 151 13.65 37.85 54.84
N TRP A 152 14.58 37.04 55.36
CA TRP A 152 14.90 36.97 56.80
C TRP A 152 16.18 37.75 57.20
N HIS A 153 16.79 38.47 56.26
CA HIS A 153 17.88 39.41 56.52
C HIS A 153 17.52 40.81 55.99
N SER A 154 16.52 41.43 56.62
CA SER A 154 16.32 42.89 56.64
C SER A 154 15.64 43.29 57.93
#